data_AF-A0A9J6A7V3-F1
#
_entry.id   AF-A0A9J6A7V3-F1
#
_cell.length_a   1.000
_cell.length_b   1.000
_cell.length_c   1.000
_cell.angle_alpha   90.00
_cell.angle_beta   90.00
_cell.angle_gamma   90.00
#
_symmetry.space_group_name_H-M   'P 1'
#
loop_
_entity.id
_entity.type
_entity.pdbx_description
1 polymer ?
#
loop_
_entity_poly.entity_id
_entity_poly.type
_entity_poly.pdbx_seq_one_letter_code
_entity_poly.pdbx_strand_id
1 'polypeptide(L)'
;MTLSSSTAFLPPRSIASAATSQPPLTEAVILWIGHLVYSANMCASRLDATISRMIERALIAALTPFKESIDALVARIRVCERAEGVTHEVNALKVAIAELRKDVD
;
A
#
# COMPACT_ATOMS: atom_id res chain seq x y z
N MET A 1 -66.76 59.29 1.00
CA MET A 1 -65.72 58.26 1.10
C MET A 1 -66.02 57.18 0.07
N THR A 2 -65.26 57.12 -1.02
CA THR A 2 -65.14 55.95 -1.89
C THR A 2 -63.75 55.99 -2.52
N LEU A 3 -63.02 54.88 -2.38
CA LEU A 3 -61.60 54.72 -2.66
C LEU A 3 -61.31 54.63 -4.17
N SER A 4 -60.23 55.27 -4.60
CA SER A 4 -59.66 55.15 -5.94
C SER A 4 -59.08 53.77 -6.22
N SER A 5 -59.28 53.32 -7.46
CA SER A 5 -58.65 52.16 -8.08
C SER A 5 -57.23 52.51 -8.55
N SER A 6 -56.25 51.63 -8.27
CA SER A 6 -54.94 51.65 -8.94
C SER A 6 -54.32 50.25 -8.90
N THR A 7 -54.40 49.54 -10.02
CA THR A 7 -53.70 48.26 -10.24
C THR A 7 -52.40 48.55 -10.96
N ALA A 8 -51.29 48.58 -10.21
CA ALA A 8 -49.94 48.62 -10.76
C ALA A 8 -49.48 47.19 -11.09
N PHE A 9 -49.09 46.94 -12.35
CA PHE A 9 -48.43 45.71 -12.76
C PHE A 9 -46.98 45.71 -12.27
N LEU A 10 -46.63 44.76 -11.40
CA LEU A 10 -45.24 44.51 -10.98
C LEU A 10 -44.50 43.67 -12.03
N PRO A 11 -43.22 43.93 -12.29
CA PRO A 11 -42.42 43.18 -13.24
C PRO A 11 -42.10 41.78 -12.69
N PRO A 12 -42.05 40.74 -13.54
CA PRO A 12 -41.68 39.41 -13.11
C PRO A 12 -40.23 39.42 -12.62
N ARG A 13 -40.03 38.96 -11.39
CA ARG A 13 -38.71 38.65 -10.82
C ARG A 13 -38.05 37.60 -11.72
N SER A 14 -37.10 38.02 -12.55
CA SER A 14 -36.16 37.11 -13.21
C SER A 14 -35.23 36.56 -12.13
N ILE A 15 -35.65 35.48 -11.48
CA ILE A 15 -34.71 34.55 -10.86
C ILE A 15 -34.25 33.66 -11.99
N ALA A 16 -33.24 34.11 -12.73
CA ALA A 16 -32.42 33.22 -13.53
C ALA A 16 -31.63 32.33 -12.55
N SER A 17 -32.29 31.32 -11.98
CA SER A 17 -31.58 30.12 -11.62
C SER A 17 -31.07 29.57 -12.94
N ALA A 18 -29.78 29.79 -13.20
CA ALA A 18 -29.06 29.02 -14.19
C ALA A 18 -29.26 27.55 -13.81
N ALA A 19 -30.25 26.91 -14.42
CA ALA A 19 -30.42 25.48 -14.33
C ALA A 19 -29.18 24.91 -14.98
N THR A 20 -28.21 24.49 -14.16
CA THR A 20 -27.18 23.55 -14.59
C THR A 20 -27.94 22.31 -15.04
N SER A 21 -28.19 22.19 -16.35
CA SER A 21 -28.83 21.02 -16.93
C SER A 21 -27.83 19.88 -16.84
N GLN A 22 -27.82 19.19 -15.71
CA GLN A 22 -27.07 17.95 -15.57
C GLN A 22 -27.80 16.91 -16.43
N PRO A 23 -27.17 16.34 -17.47
CA PRO A 23 -27.82 15.36 -18.32
C PRO A 23 -28.28 14.16 -17.46
N PRO A 24 -29.48 13.62 -17.65
CA PRO A 24 -29.94 12.46 -16.91
C PRO A 24 -29.00 11.29 -17.20
N LEU A 25 -28.28 10.87 -16.16
CA LEU A 25 -27.35 9.75 -16.20
C LEU A 25 -28.16 8.49 -16.49
N THR A 26 -28.00 7.93 -17.68
CA THR A 26 -28.76 6.76 -18.12
C THR A 26 -28.29 5.50 -17.40
N GLU A 27 -29.18 4.52 -17.22
CA GLU A 27 -28.87 3.24 -16.57
C GLU A 27 -27.63 2.55 -17.18
N ALA A 28 -27.49 2.63 -18.51
CA ALA A 28 -26.33 2.12 -19.23
C ALA A 28 -25.00 2.81 -18.81
N VAL A 29 -25.04 4.13 -18.59
CA VAL A 29 -23.86 4.88 -18.14
C VAL A 29 -23.49 4.51 -16.69
N ILE A 30 -24.49 4.29 -15.83
CA ILE A 30 -24.26 3.83 -14.44
C ILE A 30 -23.57 2.46 -14.43
N LEU A 31 -24.06 1.51 -15.23
CA LEU A 31 -23.46 0.18 -15.34
C LEU A 31 -22.02 0.25 -15.86
N TRP A 32 -21.76 1.11 -16.85
CA TRP A 32 -20.42 1.28 -17.40
C TRP A 32 -19.45 1.87 -16.38
N ILE A 33 -19.88 2.88 -15.61
CA ILE A 33 -19.10 3.44 -14.49
C ILE A 33 -18.80 2.35 -13.45
N GLY A 34 -19.79 1.53 -13.09
CA GLY A 34 -19.59 0.41 -12.17
C GLY A 34 -18.54 -0.59 -12.65
N HIS A 35 -18.58 -0.97 -13.92
CA HIS A 35 -17.60 -1.86 -14.52
C HIS A 35 -16.19 -1.25 -14.56
N LEU A 36 -16.07 0.04 -14.86
CA LEU A 36 -14.79 0.74 -14.84
C LEU A 36 -14.18 0.79 -13.44
N VAL A 37 -14.98 1.14 -12.43
CA VAL A 37 -14.53 1.16 -11.02
C VAL A 37 -14.09 -0.24 -10.59
N TYR A 38 -14.88 -1.27 -10.91
CA TYR A 38 -14.53 -2.65 -10.60
C TYR A 38 -13.23 -3.08 -11.29
N SER A 39 -13.08 -2.81 -12.59
CA SER A 39 -11.87 -3.14 -13.35
C SER A 39 -10.64 -2.41 -12.79
N ALA A 40 -10.77 -1.13 -12.46
CA ALA A 40 -9.68 -0.34 -11.88
C ALA A 40 -9.25 -0.91 -10.53
N ASN A 41 -10.21 -1.30 -9.66
CA ASN A 41 -9.92 -1.93 -8.38
C ASN A 41 -9.19 -3.27 -8.55
N MET A 42 -9.65 -4.12 -9.48
CA MET A 42 -8.98 -5.40 -9.77
C MET A 42 -7.56 -5.20 -10.31
N CYS A 43 -7.33 -4.19 -11.15
CA CYS A 43 -6.00 -3.83 -11.62
C CYS A 43 -5.10 -3.38 -10.46
N ALA A 44 -5.59 -2.52 -9.58
CA ALA A 44 -4.86 -2.06 -8.40
C ALA A 44 -4.48 -3.24 -7.49
N SER A 45 -5.44 -4.10 -7.13
CA SER A 45 -5.17 -5.28 -6.29
C SER A 45 -4.17 -6.24 -6.93
N ARG A 46 -4.23 -6.43 -8.26
CA ARG A 46 -3.25 -7.27 -8.99
C ARG A 46 -1.85 -6.65 -9.00
N LEU A 47 -1.76 -5.33 -9.13
CA LEU A 47 -0.50 -4.60 -9.08
C LEU A 47 0.12 -4.71 -7.69
N ASP A 48 -0.66 -4.46 -6.64
CA ASP A 48 -0.21 -4.58 -5.25
C ASP A 48 0.32 -5.98 -4.97
N ALA A 49 -0.44 -7.03 -5.33
CA ALA A 49 0.00 -8.41 -5.17
C ALA A 49 1.29 -8.74 -5.97
N THR A 50 1.48 -8.10 -7.12
CA THR A 50 2.69 -8.28 -7.93
C THR A 50 3.88 -7.60 -7.28
N ILE A 51 3.72 -6.35 -6.83
CA ILE A 51 4.76 -5.59 -6.13
C ILE A 51 5.16 -6.29 -4.84
N SER A 52 4.20 -6.73 -4.02
CA SER A 52 4.48 -7.48 -2.79
C SER A 52 5.28 -8.74 -3.07
N ARG A 53 4.92 -9.52 -4.11
CA ARG A 53 5.66 -10.72 -4.51
C ARG A 53 7.08 -10.39 -5.01
N MET A 54 7.26 -9.27 -5.72
CA MET A 54 8.58 -8.85 -6.18
C MET A 54 9.49 -8.47 -5.00
N ILE A 55 8.95 -7.73 -4.04
CA ILE A 55 9.68 -7.35 -2.82
C ILE A 55 10.05 -8.59 -2.02
N GLU A 56 9.11 -9.51 -1.78
CA GLU A 56 9.35 -10.76 -1.06
C GLU A 56 10.49 -11.57 -1.72
N ARG A 57 10.44 -11.75 -3.04
CA ARG A 57 11.48 -12.46 -3.79
C ARG A 57 12.84 -11.77 -3.71
N ALA A 58 12.86 -10.43 -3.82
CA ALA A 58 14.09 -9.66 -3.73
C ALA A 58 14.71 -9.76 -2.32
N LEU A 59 13.89 -9.69 -1.28
CA LEU A 59 14.33 -9.89 0.11
C LEU A 59 14.87 -11.30 0.33
N ILE A 60 14.17 -12.33 -0.14
CA ILE A 60 14.66 -13.72 -0.04
C ILE A 60 16.01 -13.84 -0.74
N ALA A 61 16.12 -13.39 -1.99
CA ALA A 61 17.36 -13.45 -2.75
C ALA A 61 18.51 -12.70 -2.08
N ALA A 62 18.22 -11.58 -1.41
CA ALA A 62 19.21 -10.82 -0.66
C ALA A 62 19.60 -11.51 0.66
N LEU A 63 18.65 -12.08 1.40
CA LEU A 63 18.87 -12.66 2.72
C LEU A 63 19.45 -14.08 2.70
N THR A 64 19.17 -14.88 1.65
CA THR A 64 19.74 -16.23 1.49
C THR A 64 21.26 -16.28 1.65
N PRO A 65 22.07 -15.49 0.92
CA PRO A 65 23.53 -15.53 1.07
C PRO A 65 24.01 -15.09 2.47
N PHE A 66 23.26 -14.23 3.18
CA PHE A 66 23.57 -13.88 4.57
C PHE A 66 23.33 -15.07 5.50
N LYS A 67 22.20 -15.79 5.34
CA LYS A 67 21.91 -17.01 6.11
C LYS A 67 23.00 -18.06 5.91
N GLU A 68 23.39 -18.31 4.66
CA GLU A 68 24.47 -19.24 4.32
C GLU A 68 25.82 -18.82 4.94
N SER A 69 26.14 -17.53 4.91
CA SER A 69 27.37 -17.00 5.51
C SER A 69 27.38 -17.15 7.04
N ILE A 70 26.25 -16.91 7.69
CA ILE A 70 26.09 -17.11 9.14
C ILE A 70 26.27 -18.59 9.49
N ASP A 71 25.62 -19.50 8.76
CA ASP A 71 25.74 -20.94 9.00
C ASP A 71 27.18 -21.43 8.77
N ALA A 72 27.86 -20.93 7.74
CA ALA A 72 29.27 -21.21 7.49
C ALA A 72 30.16 -20.71 8.64
N LEU A 73 29.90 -19.52 9.17
CA LEU A 73 30.64 -18.97 10.31
C LEU A 73 30.41 -19.79 11.58
N VAL A 74 29.18 -20.21 11.85
CA VAL A 74 28.85 -21.13 12.96
C VAL A 74 29.60 -22.45 12.80
N ALA A 75 29.69 -23.01 11.60
CA ALA A 75 30.44 -24.23 11.35
C ALA A 75 31.95 -24.05 11.63
N ARG A 76 32.53 -22.92 11.19
CA ARG A 76 33.95 -22.61 11.44
C ARG A 76 34.24 -22.45 12.93
N ILE A 77 33.37 -21.77 13.67
CA ILE A 77 33.49 -21.64 15.13
C ILE A 77 33.52 -23.00 15.81
N ARG A 78 32.63 -23.91 15.43
CA ARG A 78 32.62 -25.28 15.99
C ARG A 78 33.91 -26.06 15.70
N VAL A 79 34.60 -25.75 14.61
CA VAL A 79 35.92 -26.35 14.31
C VAL A 79 36.99 -25.73 15.20
N CYS A 80 37.02 -24.39 15.33
CA CYS A 80 37.93 -23.68 16.22
C CYS A 80 37.78 -24.13 17.68
N GLU A 81 36.56 -24.26 18.19
CA GLU A 81 36.29 -24.74 19.55
C GLU A 81 36.87 -26.14 19.82
N ARG A 82 36.88 -27.02 18.82
CA ARG A 82 37.45 -28.37 18.95
C ARG A 82 38.97 -28.36 18.91
N ALA A 83 39.57 -27.46 18.13
CA ALA A 83 41.01 -27.39 17.94
C ALA A 83 41.72 -26.63 19.07
N GLU A 84 41.14 -25.51 19.51
CA GLU A 84 41.79 -24.54 20.40
C GLU A 84 41.05 -24.39 21.74
N GLY A 85 39.89 -25.04 21.91
CA GLY A 85 39.03 -24.88 23.07
C GLY A 85 38.12 -23.66 22.98
N VAL A 86 37.30 -23.45 24.01
CA VAL A 86 36.40 -22.29 24.09
C VAL A 86 37.18 -21.11 24.65
N THR A 87 37.63 -20.21 23.79
CA THR A 87 38.25 -18.94 24.19
C THR A 87 37.19 -17.86 24.43
N HIS A 88 37.58 -16.80 25.13
CA HIS A 88 36.72 -15.63 25.31
C HIS A 88 36.34 -14.99 23.96
N GLU A 89 37.26 -14.95 22.98
CA GLU A 89 36.94 -14.39 21.65
C GLU A 89 35.92 -15.26 20.91
N VAL A 90 36.06 -16.58 20.96
CA VAL A 90 35.11 -17.51 20.33
C VAL A 90 33.72 -17.35 20.95
N ASN A 91 33.65 -17.19 22.27
CA ASN A 91 32.38 -16.96 22.96
C ASN A 91 31.77 -15.59 22.60
N ALA A 92 32.58 -14.53 22.53
CA ALA A 92 32.13 -13.20 22.11
C ALA A 92 31.60 -13.20 20.67
N LEU A 93 32.28 -13.90 19.76
CA LEU A 93 31.86 -14.06 18.37
C LEU A 93 30.53 -14.82 18.26
N LYS A 94 30.32 -15.86 19.08
CA LYS A 94 29.03 -16.58 19.14
C LYS A 94 27.88 -15.68 19.57
N VAL A 95 28.11 -14.82 20.56
CA VAL A 95 27.11 -13.84 21.00
C VAL A 95 26.78 -12.87 19.86
N ALA A 96 27.79 -12.33 19.18
CA ALA A 96 27.59 -11.43 18.04
C ALA A 96 26.80 -12.07 16.89
N ILE A 97 27.07 -13.35 16.58
CA ILE A 97 26.32 -14.10 15.57
C ILE A 97 24.88 -14.37 16.01
N ALA A 98 24.66 -14.66 17.29
CA ALA A 98 23.31 -14.83 17.83
C ALA A 98 22.49 -13.55 17.72
N GLU A 99 23.10 -12.38 17.92
CA GLU A 99 22.44 -11.09 17.66
C GLU A 99 22.15 -10.90 16.17
N LEU A 100 23.14 -11.09 15.29
CA LEU A 100 22.96 -10.95 13.83
C LEU A 100 21.85 -11.87 13.30
N ARG A 101 21.73 -13.07 13.86
CA ARG A 101 20.71 -14.04 13.45
C ARG A 101 19.29 -13.57 13.74
N LYS A 102 19.06 -12.78 14.79
CA LYS A 102 17.74 -12.22 15.11
C LYS A 102 17.22 -11.26 14.03
N ASP A 103 18.13 -10.62 13.30
CA ASP A 103 17.79 -9.65 12.27
C ASP A 103 17.57 -10.31 10.90
N VAL A 104 18.13 -11.51 10.69
CA VAL A 104 18.14 -12.22 9.41
C VAL A 104 17.07 -13.32 9.34
N ASP A 105 16.71 -13.91 10.48
CA ASP A 105 15.67 -14.96 10.57
C ASP A 105 14.26 -14.39 10.56
#